data_AF-A0A9D5EKN4-F1
#
_entry.id   AF-A0A9D5EKN4-F1
#
_cell.length_a   1.000
_cell.length_b   1.000
_cell.length_c   1.000
_cell.angle_alpha   90.00
_cell.angle_beta   90.00
_cell.angle_gamma   90.00
#
_symmetry.space_group_name_H-M   'P 1'
#
loop_
_entity.id
_entity.type
_entity.pdbx_description
1 polymer ?
#
loop_
_entity_poly.entity_id
_entity_poly.type
_entity_poly.pdbx_seq_one_letter_code
_entity_poly.pdbx_strand_id
1 'polypeptide(L)'
;MNHTNQEISRKLREHATKLANHGDNLYRVRAFRQAAMVVLALPQELSVLVETGGVRALERVPGVGKSLAATITEYLKSLNSTGFNAA
;
A
#
# COMPACT_ATOMS: atom_id res chain seq x y z
N MET A 1 -3.13 -12.10 8.20
CA MET A 1 -3.54 -10.85 7.52
C MET A 1 -3.81 -11.17 6.07
N ASN A 2 -5.06 -11.37 5.66
CA ASN A 2 -5.35 -11.70 4.26
C ASN A 2 -6.06 -10.53 3.57
N HIS A 3 -5.29 -9.66 2.94
CA HIS A 3 -5.79 -8.58 2.11
C HIS A 3 -5.38 -8.83 0.66
N THR A 4 -6.34 -8.72 -0.25
CA THR A 4 -6.05 -8.91 -1.67
C THR A 4 -5.26 -7.73 -2.24
N ASN A 5 -4.51 -7.98 -3.31
CA ASN A 5 -3.78 -6.98 -4.09
C ASN A 5 -4.74 -5.91 -4.59
N GLN A 6 -5.98 -6.29 -4.93
CA GLN A 6 -7.03 -5.36 -5.31
C GLN A 6 -7.41 -4.41 -4.17
N GLU A 7 -7.59 -4.92 -2.95
CA GLU A 7 -7.89 -4.08 -1.78
C GLU A 7 -6.75 -3.13 -1.44
N ILE A 8 -5.52 -3.63 -1.43
CA ILE A 8 -4.33 -2.83 -1.16
C ILE A 8 -4.15 -1.76 -2.25
N SER A 9 -4.25 -2.14 -3.52
CA SER A 9 -4.17 -1.22 -4.66
C SER A 9 -5.22 -0.11 -4.57
N ARG A 10 -6.48 -0.46 -4.27
CA ARG A 10 -7.55 0.52 -4.07
C ARG A 10 -7.21 1.50 -2.96
N LYS A 11 -6.70 1.03 -1.82
CA LYS A 11 -6.31 1.91 -0.70
C LYS A 11 -5.15 2.84 -1.05
N LEU A 12 -4.16 2.37 -1.79
CA LEU A 12 -3.07 3.20 -2.28
C LEU A 12 -3.56 4.29 -3.25
N ARG A 13 -4.53 3.96 -4.12
CA ARG A 13 -5.19 4.94 -5.00
C ARG A 13 -6.00 5.97 -4.21
N GLU A 14 -6.79 5.53 -3.24
CA GLU A 14 -7.55 6.41 -2.34
C GLU A 14 -6.60 7.40 -1.64
N HIS A 15 -5.45 6.92 -1.16
CA HIS A 15 -4.44 7.77 -0.53
C HIS A 15 -3.83 8.78 -1.51
N ALA A 16 -3.46 8.34 -2.71
CA ALA A 16 -2.93 9.25 -3.74
C ALA A 16 -3.94 10.34 -4.12
N THR A 17 -5.23 10.00 -4.21
CA THR A 17 -6.30 10.97 -4.45
C THR A 17 -6.42 11.97 -3.31
N LYS A 18 -6.34 11.52 -2.05
CA LYS A 18 -6.34 12.43 -0.89
C LYS A 18 -5.15 13.40 -0.95
N LEU A 19 -3.94 12.90 -1.16
CA LEU A 19 -2.75 13.76 -1.30
C LEU A 19 -2.92 14.79 -2.43
N ALA A 20 -3.41 14.34 -3.60
CA ALA A 20 -3.63 15.24 -4.74
C ALA A 20 -4.64 16.35 -4.43
N ASN A 21 -5.75 16.02 -3.76
CA ASN A 21 -6.80 16.99 -3.43
C ASN A 21 -6.34 18.04 -2.41
N HIS A 22 -5.37 17.73 -1.55
CA HIS A 22 -4.81 18.68 -0.59
C HIS A 22 -3.67 19.54 -1.17
N GLY A 23 -3.37 19.41 -2.47
CA GLY A 23 -2.24 20.12 -3.10
C GLY A 23 -0.88 19.65 -2.59
N ASP A 24 -0.83 18.42 -2.07
CA ASP A 24 0.35 17.84 -1.45
C ASP A 24 1.42 17.46 -2.49
N ASN A 25 2.59 17.00 -2.03
CA ASN A 25 3.74 16.78 -2.92
C ASN A 25 3.45 15.84 -4.11
N LEU A 26 3.57 16.36 -5.35
CA LEU A 26 3.32 15.63 -6.60
C LEU A 26 4.15 14.35 -6.76
N TYR A 27 5.38 14.33 -6.25
CA TYR A 27 6.23 13.14 -6.23
C TYR A 27 5.60 12.03 -5.39
N ARG A 28 5.04 12.35 -4.22
CA ARG A 28 4.34 11.38 -3.36
C ARG A 28 3.07 10.86 -4.03
N VAL A 29 2.26 11.74 -4.63
CA VAL A 29 1.06 11.34 -5.38
C VAL A 29 1.41 10.31 -6.46
N ARG A 30 2.46 10.58 -7.25
CA ARG A 30 2.93 9.66 -8.30
C ARG A 30 3.42 8.33 -7.72
N ALA A 31 4.19 8.37 -6.62
CA ALA A 31 4.69 7.17 -5.97
C ALA A 31 3.56 6.24 -5.51
N PHE A 32 2.51 6.77 -4.86
CA PHE A 32 1.36 5.95 -4.43
C PHE A 32 0.56 5.39 -5.60
N ARG A 33 0.37 6.15 -6.68
CA ARG A 33 -0.28 5.64 -7.90
C ARG A 33 0.52 4.52 -8.53
N GLN A 34 1.84 4.67 -8.63
CA GLN A 34 2.72 3.64 -9.18
C GLN A 34 2.68 2.37 -8.32
N ALA A 35 2.82 2.51 -7.00
CA ALA A 35 2.72 1.37 -6.09
C ALA A 35 1.37 0.64 -6.24
N ALA A 36 0.26 1.37 -6.38
CA ALA A 36 -1.05 0.76 -6.58
C ALA A 36 -1.11 -0.10 -7.86
N MET A 37 -0.54 0.37 -8.97
CA MET A 37 -0.50 -0.40 -10.22
C MET A 37 0.38 -1.64 -10.09
N VAL A 38 1.57 -1.49 -9.49
CA VAL A 38 2.50 -2.60 -9.32
C VAL A 38 1.92 -3.66 -8.40
N VAL A 39 1.34 -3.28 -7.25
CA VAL A 39 0.71 -4.21 -6.31
C VAL A 39 -0.44 -4.97 -6.97
N LEU A 40 -1.29 -4.30 -7.75
CA LEU A 40 -2.39 -4.95 -8.46
C LEU A 40 -1.89 -6.02 -9.45
N ALA A 41 -0.73 -5.80 -10.05
CA ALA A 41 -0.13 -6.68 -11.04
C ALA A 41 0.74 -7.80 -10.44
N LEU A 42 0.90 -7.86 -9.11
CA LEU A 42 1.70 -8.90 -8.49
C LEU A 42 1.03 -10.27 -8.68
N PRO A 43 1.78 -11.31 -9.05
CA PRO A 43 1.24 -12.66 -9.23
C PRO A 43 0.89 -13.34 -7.89
N GLN A 44 1.44 -12.84 -6.78
CA GLN A 44 1.15 -13.29 -5.43
C GLN A 44 0.63 -12.12 -4.61
N GLU A 45 -0.26 -12.41 -3.66
CA GLU A 45 -0.79 -11.43 -2.73
C GLU A 45 0.32 -10.77 -1.91
N LEU A 46 0.35 -9.44 -1.89
CA LEU A 46 1.34 -8.66 -1.17
C LEU A 46 1.29 -8.94 0.33
N SER A 47 0.10 -9.21 0.88
CA SER A 47 -0.02 -9.58 2.30
C SER A 47 0.75 -10.86 2.62
N VAL A 48 0.73 -11.86 1.73
CA VAL A 48 1.47 -13.13 1.90
C VAL A 48 2.98 -12.90 1.79
N LEU A 49 3.41 -12.03 0.87
CA LEU A 49 4.82 -11.62 0.77
C LEU A 49 5.32 -10.92 2.04
N VAL A 50 4.48 -10.06 2.63
CA VAL A 50 4.80 -9.35 3.88
C VAL A 50 4.77 -10.27 5.09
N GLU A 51 3.87 -11.25 5.16
CA GLU A 51 3.84 -12.25 6.24
C GLU A 51 5.13 -13.08 6.30
N THR A 52 5.68 -13.45 5.15
CA THR A 52 6.89 -14.29 5.07
C THR A 52 8.18 -13.49 5.10
N GLY A 53 8.24 -12.34 4.43
CA GLY A 53 9.45 -11.53 4.26
C GLY A 53 9.52 -10.24 5.08
N GLY A 54 8.46 -9.91 5.83
CA GLY A 54 8.33 -8.67 6.58
C GLY A 54 8.34 -7.41 5.69
N VAL A 55 8.64 -6.25 6.28
CA VAL A 55 8.69 -4.95 5.58
C VAL A 55 9.68 -4.97 4.40
N ARG A 56 10.75 -5.76 4.48
CA ARG A 56 11.73 -5.89 3.40
C ARG A 56 11.15 -6.51 2.12
N ALA A 57 10.03 -7.23 2.20
CA ALA A 57 9.33 -7.71 1.02
C ALA A 57 8.75 -6.57 0.18
N LEU A 58 8.32 -5.47 0.83
CA LEU A 58 7.81 -4.28 0.14
C LEU A 58 8.91 -3.58 -0.67
N GLU A 59 10.15 -3.53 -0.14
CA GLU A 59 11.29 -2.91 -0.84
C GLU A 59 11.73 -3.68 -2.09
N ARG A 60 11.28 -4.93 -2.25
CA ARG A 60 11.53 -5.73 -3.45
C ARG A 60 10.51 -5.48 -4.56
N VAL A 61 9.42 -4.78 -4.24
CA VAL A 61 8.40 -4.42 -5.23
C VAL A 61 8.95 -3.29 -6.11
N PRO A 62 8.98 -3.44 -7.44
CA PRO A 62 9.49 -2.40 -8.33
C PRO A 62 8.80 -1.04 -8.10
N GLY A 63 9.59 0.01 -7.94
CA GLY A 63 9.08 1.36 -7.67
C GLY A 63 8.68 1.62 -6.21
N VAL A 64 8.88 0.66 -5.30
CA VAL A 64 8.65 0.83 -3.85
C VAL A 64 10.00 0.94 -3.13
N GLY A 65 10.44 2.19 -2.90
CA GLY A 65 11.62 2.47 -2.07
C GLY A 65 11.31 2.45 -0.57
N LYS A 66 12.36 2.54 0.28
CA LYS A 66 12.28 2.49 1.75
C LYS A 66 11.18 3.37 2.37
N SER A 67 11.12 4.64 1.95
CA SER A 67 10.12 5.58 2.48
C SER A 67 8.69 5.16 2.12
N LEU A 68 8.48 4.67 0.90
CA LEU A 68 7.16 4.20 0.47
C LEU A 68 6.80 2.88 1.15
N ALA A 69 7.76 1.96 1.32
CA ALA A 69 7.58 0.72 2.06
C ALA A 69 7.16 0.97 3.52
N ALA A 70 7.81 1.93 4.20
CA ALA A 70 7.43 2.33 5.56
C ALA A 70 5.99 2.85 5.61
N THR A 71 5.60 3.74 4.70
CA THR A 71 4.22 4.24 4.66
C THR A 71 3.20 3.16 4.32
N ILE A 72 3.48 2.27 3.36
CA ILE A 72 2.61 1.13 3.05
C ILE A 72 2.45 0.21 4.27
N THR A 73 3.52 -0.01 5.03
CA THR A 73 3.48 -0.81 6.26
C THR A 73 2.55 -0.18 7.31
N GLU A 74 2.66 1.13 7.54
CA GLU A 74 1.74 1.85 8.43
C GLU A 74 0.29 1.76 7.94
N TYR A 75 0.07 1.85 6.62
CA TYR A 75 -1.26 1.65 6.03
C TYR A 75 -1.82 0.25 6.28
N LEU A 76 -1.03 -0.80 6.04
CA LEU A 76 -1.44 -2.18 6.29
C LEU A 76 -1.73 -2.41 7.78
N LYS A 77 -0.97 -1.80 8.69
CA LYS A 77 -1.25 -1.82 10.13
C LYS A 77 -2.56 -1.11 10.47
N SER A 78 -2.82 0.06 9.88
CA SER A 78 -4.07 0.82 10.06
C SER A 78 -5.30 0.05 9.55
N LEU A 79 -5.16 -0.69 8.45
CA LEU A 79 -6.23 -1.56 7.94
C LEU A 79 -6.60 -2.65 8.95
N ASN A 80 -5.63 -3.19 9.69
CA ASN A 80 -5.89 -4.14 10.78
C ASN A 80 -6.62 -3.49 11.98
N SER A 81 -6.34 -2.22 12.27
CA SER A 81 -6.99 -1.49 13.38
C SER A 81 -8.39 -0.99 13.05
N THR A 82 -8.77 -0.94 11.75
CA THR A 82 -10.10 -0.45 11.31
C THR A 82 -11.13 -1.58 11.20
N GLY A 83 -10.73 -2.83 11.50
CA GLY A 83 -11.62 -3.99 11.60
C GLY A 83 -12.26 -4.13 12.99
N PHE A 84 -12.94 -3.10 13.49
CA PHE A 84 -13.90 -3.24 14.60
C PHE A 84 -14.85 -2.02 14.64
N ASN A 85 -15.98 -2.10 13.92
CA ASN A 85 -17.33 -1.92 14.48
C ASN A 85 -18.35 -2.05 13.33
N ALA A 86 -18.82 -3.27 13.10
CA ALA A 86 -20.12 -3.51 12.50
C ALA A 86 -20.90 -4.31 13.53
N ALA A 87 -21.55 -3.59 14.43
CA ALA A 87 -22.71 -4.04 15.18
C ALA A 87 -23.95 -3.48 14.48
#